data_AF-A0A3B9Z2E6-F1
#
_entry.id   AF-A0A3B9Z2E6-F1
#
_cell.length_a   1.000
_cell.length_b   1.000
_cell.length_c   1.000
_cell.angle_alpha   90.00
_cell.angle_beta   90.00
_cell.angle_gamma   90.00
#
_symmetry.space_group_name_H-M   'P 1'
#
loop_
_entity.id
_entity.type
_entity.pdbx_description
1 polymer ?
#
loop_
_entity_poly.entity_id
_entity_poly.type
_entity_poly.pdbx_seq_one_letter_code
_entity_poly.pdbx_strand_id
1 'polypeptide(L)'
;MGLSLLPVADAFHAAGFGPKGDLWATINGSRMLTALRAPGSLQTRWLSEDIPFGLRTWVGIGEQIGVAMPVARALIELGNALMGSDAWSVGRGPAELGIMGLDRKGIENLLA
;
A
#
# COMPACT_ATOMS: atom_id res chain seq x y z
N MET A 1 7.52 -1.42 -16.43
CA MET A 1 6.85 -0.14 -16.20
C MET A 1 7.82 1.01 -16.28
N GLY A 2 9.14 0.80 -16.06
CA GLY A 2 10.13 1.87 -16.22
C GLY A 2 9.94 3.05 -15.27
N LEU A 3 9.02 2.93 -14.31
CA LEU A 3 8.69 3.97 -13.36
C LEU A 3 9.82 4.07 -12.33
N SER A 4 10.38 5.26 -12.22
CA SER A 4 11.29 5.62 -11.13
C SER A 4 10.46 6.25 -10.02
N LEU A 5 10.12 5.46 -9.00
CA LEU A 5 9.39 5.93 -7.83
C LEU A 5 10.36 6.46 -6.77
N LEU A 6 9.93 7.45 -6.01
CA LEU A 6 10.68 7.93 -4.86
C LEU A 6 10.60 6.91 -3.72
N PRO A 7 11.73 6.54 -3.09
CA PRO A 7 11.72 5.79 -1.85
C PRO A 7 10.88 6.51 -0.80
N VAL A 8 10.16 5.75 0.04
CA VAL A 8 9.21 6.32 1.00
C VAL A 8 9.84 7.34 1.95
N ALA A 9 11.08 7.12 2.42
CA ALA A 9 11.77 8.08 3.30
C ALA A 9 12.03 9.42 2.59
N ASP A 10 12.48 9.37 1.33
CA ASP A 10 12.71 10.57 0.52
C ASP A 10 11.40 11.29 0.20
N ALA A 11 10.33 10.55 -0.10
CA ALA A 11 9.00 11.13 -0.34
C ALA A 11 8.45 11.85 0.91
N PHE A 12 8.58 11.25 2.09
CA PHE A 12 8.17 11.89 3.35
C PHE A 12 9.00 13.14 3.66
N HIS A 13 10.32 13.07 3.47
CA HIS A 13 11.18 14.24 3.64
C HIS A 13 10.82 15.37 2.66
N ALA A 14 10.66 15.05 1.37
CA ALA A 14 10.32 16.03 0.33
C ALA A 14 8.95 16.70 0.59
N ALA A 15 8.00 15.97 1.18
CA ALA A 15 6.70 16.51 1.58
C ALA A 15 6.73 17.27 2.92
N GLY A 16 7.90 17.45 3.54
CA GLY A 16 8.07 18.23 4.77
C GLY A 16 7.66 17.50 6.05
N PHE A 17 7.46 16.18 6.00
CA PHE A 17 7.07 15.42 7.18
C PHE A 17 8.19 15.33 8.21
N GLY A 18 9.48 15.37 7.83
CA GLY A 18 10.57 15.23 8.78
C GLY A 18 11.95 15.48 8.18
N PRO A 19 13.02 15.30 8.97
CA PRO A 19 14.39 15.47 8.49
C PRO A 19 14.74 14.41 7.42
N LYS A 20 15.73 14.72 6.59
CA LYS A 20 16.26 13.75 5.62
C LYS A 20 16.98 12.62 6.38
N GLY A 21 16.72 11.38 6.00
CA GLY A 21 17.34 10.21 6.59
C GLY A 21 16.70 8.93 6.08
N ASP A 22 16.93 7.82 6.79
CA ASP A 22 16.12 6.63 6.61
C ASP A 22 14.67 6.85 7.12
N LEU A 23 13.78 5.90 6.83
CA LEU A 23 12.37 6.04 7.21
C LEU A 23 12.19 6.24 8.72
N TRP A 24 13.02 5.60 9.54
CA TRP A 24 12.94 5.73 10.99
C TRP A 24 13.28 7.14 11.44
N ALA A 25 14.40 7.70 10.95
CA ALA A 25 14.87 9.04 11.27
C ALA A 25 13.89 10.11 10.78
N THR A 26 13.37 9.97 9.55
CA THR A 26 12.41 10.92 8.98
C THR A 26 11.10 10.94 9.77
N ILE A 27 10.54 9.78 10.12
CA ILE A 27 9.27 9.71 10.87
C ILE A 27 9.46 10.14 12.33
N ASN A 28 10.48 9.62 13.03
CA ASN A 28 10.69 9.94 14.45
C ASN A 28 11.19 11.37 14.68
N GLY A 29 11.88 11.97 13.71
CA GLY A 29 12.31 13.37 13.77
C GLY A 29 11.18 14.37 13.49
N SER A 30 9.97 13.91 13.15
CA SER A 30 8.84 14.76 12.80
C SER A 30 8.12 15.34 14.01
N ARG A 31 8.27 16.64 14.26
CA ARG A 31 7.46 17.33 15.29
C ARG A 31 5.96 17.24 15.04
N MET A 32 5.55 17.26 13.76
CA MET A 32 4.13 17.17 13.38
C MET A 32 3.57 15.78 13.67
N LEU A 33 4.23 14.72 13.19
CA LEU A 33 3.74 13.36 13.38
C LEU A 33 3.78 12.94 14.86
N THR A 34 4.74 13.44 15.66
CA THR A 34 4.76 13.22 17.12
C THR A 34 3.51 13.73 17.82
N ALA A 35 2.91 14.82 17.33
CA ALA A 35 1.71 15.40 17.93
C ALA A 35 0.41 14.64 17.53
N LEU A 36 0.48 13.79 16.51
CA LEU A 36 -0.68 13.02 16.03
C LEU A 36 -0.83 11.72 16.82
N ARG A 37 -2.07 11.33 17.08
CA ARG A 37 -2.40 10.07 17.76
C ARG A 37 -3.15 9.15 16.81
N ALA A 38 -2.77 7.87 16.82
CA ALA A 38 -3.53 6.84 16.14
C ALA A 38 -4.95 6.70 16.74
N PRO A 39 -5.95 6.30 15.95
CA PRO A 39 -7.27 5.99 16.49
C PRO A 39 -7.19 4.92 17.59
N GLY A 40 -8.00 5.05 18.63
CA GLY A 40 -8.12 4.06 19.71
C GLY A 40 -9.04 2.88 19.40
N SER A 41 -9.35 2.65 18.12
CA SER A 41 -10.31 1.64 17.64
C SER A 41 -9.72 0.93 16.43
N LEU A 42 -10.17 -0.31 16.17
CA LEU A 42 -9.85 -1.03 14.94
C LEU A 42 -10.76 -0.62 13.77
N GLN A 43 -11.93 -0.07 14.06
CA GLN A 43 -12.87 0.40 13.03
C GLN A 43 -12.40 1.76 12.48
N THR A 44 -11.35 1.71 11.66
CA THR A 44 -10.69 2.87 11.07
C THR A 44 -10.51 2.65 9.58
N ARG A 45 -10.48 3.76 8.83
CA ARG A 45 -10.16 3.72 7.40
C ARG A 45 -8.73 3.24 7.13
N TRP A 46 -7.80 3.38 8.08
CA TRP A 46 -6.44 2.82 7.95
C TRP A 46 -6.46 1.30 7.74
N LEU A 47 -7.50 0.60 8.22
CA LEU A 47 -7.64 -0.83 8.03
C LEU A 47 -8.73 -1.15 6.99
N SER A 48 -9.91 -0.54 7.13
CA SER A 48 -11.05 -0.84 6.24
C SER A 48 -10.87 -0.32 4.81
N GLU A 49 -9.90 0.56 4.55
CA GLU A 49 -9.60 1.08 3.22
C GLU A 49 -8.24 0.59 2.69
N ASP A 50 -7.16 0.80 3.46
CA ASP A 50 -5.80 0.56 2.96
C ASP A 50 -5.49 -0.92 2.74
N ILE A 51 -6.14 -1.84 3.47
CA ILE A 51 -5.96 -3.28 3.25
C ILE A 51 -6.69 -3.75 1.98
N PRO A 52 -8.03 -3.62 1.87
CA PRO A 52 -8.76 -4.15 0.71
C PRO A 52 -8.53 -3.38 -0.59
N PHE A 53 -8.22 -2.09 -0.54
CA PHE A 53 -8.08 -1.25 -1.74
C PHE A 53 -6.65 -0.77 -2.00
N GLY A 54 -5.77 -0.81 -0.99
CA GLY A 54 -4.35 -0.54 -1.13
C GLY A 54 -3.55 -1.83 -1.31
N LEU A 55 -3.27 -2.52 -0.20
CA LEU A 55 -2.39 -3.70 -0.17
C LEU A 55 -2.88 -4.81 -1.10
N ARG A 56 -4.15 -5.20 -1.00
CA ARG A 56 -4.71 -6.27 -1.83
C ARG A 56 -4.68 -5.93 -3.33
N THR A 57 -4.83 -4.66 -3.69
CA THR A 57 -4.67 -4.20 -5.08
C THR A 57 -3.24 -4.42 -5.56
N TRP A 58 -2.26 -3.93 -4.79
CA TRP A 58 -0.84 -4.04 -5.14
C TRP A 58 -0.38 -5.50 -5.21
N VAL A 59 -0.78 -6.32 -4.24
CA VAL A 59 -0.43 -7.75 -4.23
C VAL A 59 -1.03 -8.45 -5.44
N GLY A 60 -2.30 -8.19 -5.79
CA GLY A 60 -2.92 -8.80 -6.97
C GLY A 60 -2.23 -8.40 -8.29
N ILE A 61 -1.82 -7.13 -8.43
CA ILE A 61 -1.04 -6.69 -9.60
C ILE A 61 0.33 -7.39 -9.62
N GLY A 62 1.01 -7.44 -8.48
CA GLY A 62 2.31 -8.10 -8.32
C GLY A 62 2.26 -9.57 -8.72
N GLU A 63 1.30 -10.33 -8.19
CA GLU A 63 1.09 -11.74 -8.51
C GLU A 63 0.85 -11.96 -10.00
N GLN A 64 0.01 -11.14 -10.64
CA GLN A 64 -0.26 -11.23 -12.08
C GLN A 64 1.00 -11.05 -12.94
N ILE A 65 1.90 -10.15 -12.55
CA ILE A 65 3.14 -9.87 -13.30
C ILE A 65 4.37 -10.63 -12.78
N GLY A 66 4.17 -11.63 -11.90
CA GLY A 66 5.24 -12.50 -11.39
C GLY A 66 6.15 -11.87 -10.33
N VAL A 67 5.68 -10.85 -9.60
CA VAL A 67 6.41 -10.19 -8.49
C VAL A 67 5.81 -10.66 -7.15
N ALA A 68 6.56 -11.47 -6.42
CA ALA A 68 6.16 -11.93 -5.10
C ALA A 68 6.20 -10.79 -4.07
N MET A 69 5.13 -10.64 -3.29
CA MET A 69 5.00 -9.63 -2.22
C MET A 69 4.65 -10.26 -0.86
N PRO A 70 5.48 -11.17 -0.33
CA PRO A 70 5.12 -12.00 0.82
C PRO A 70 4.83 -11.19 2.09
N VAL A 71 5.53 -10.08 2.31
CA VAL A 71 5.31 -9.22 3.49
C VAL A 71 3.97 -8.49 3.40
N ALA A 72 3.64 -7.90 2.25
CA ALA A 72 2.35 -7.25 2.05
C ALA A 72 1.19 -8.26 2.13
N ARG A 73 1.37 -9.46 1.58
CA ARG A 73 0.40 -10.55 1.72
C ARG A 73 0.17 -10.93 3.18
N ALA A 74 1.24 -11.11 3.96
CA ALA A 74 1.12 -11.40 5.39
C ALA A 74 0.37 -10.30 6.16
N LEU A 75 0.59 -9.03 5.81
CA LEU A 75 -0.14 -7.90 6.41
C LEU A 75 -1.65 -7.93 6.08
N ILE A 76 -2.02 -8.34 4.86
CA ILE A 76 -3.44 -8.53 4.49
C ILE A 76 -4.07 -9.62 5.35
N GLU A 77 -3.42 -10.78 5.52
CA GLU A 77 -3.97 -11.88 6.32
C GLU A 77 -4.14 -11.49 7.80
N LEU A 78 -3.16 -10.78 8.37
CA LEU A 78 -3.28 -10.22 9.72
C LEU A 78 -4.44 -9.22 9.82
N GLY A 79 -4.57 -8.35 8.82
CA GLY A 79 -5.66 -7.39 8.72
C GLY A 79 -7.04 -8.06 8.65
N ASN A 80 -7.18 -9.09 7.83
CA ASN A 80 -8.39 -9.89 7.71
C ASN A 80 -8.80 -10.51 9.05
N ALA A 81 -7.84 -11.13 9.74
CA ALA A 81 -8.05 -11.73 11.06
C ALA A 81 -8.47 -10.70 12.12
N LEU A 82 -7.82 -9.52 12.13
CA LEU A 82 -8.13 -8.44 13.07
C LEU A 82 -9.51 -7.82 12.82
N MET A 83 -9.88 -7.64 11.55
CA MET A 83 -11.11 -6.96 11.15
C MET A 83 -12.32 -7.89 11.03
N GLY A 84 -12.11 -9.22 11.05
CA GLY A 84 -13.16 -10.19 10.74
C GLY A 84 -13.69 -10.02 9.31
N SER A 85 -12.85 -9.59 8.38
CA SER A 85 -13.20 -9.27 7.00
C SER A 85 -12.28 -10.02 6.04
N ASP A 86 -12.74 -10.27 4.82
CA ASP A 86 -11.93 -10.89 3.78
C ASP A 86 -11.66 -9.90 2.64
N ALA A 87 -10.49 -9.26 2.70
CA ALA A 87 -10.02 -8.32 1.69
C ALA A 87 -9.90 -8.93 0.28
N TRP A 88 -9.75 -10.25 0.16
CA TRP A 88 -9.68 -10.92 -1.14
C TRP A 88 -11.04 -10.90 -1.84
N SER A 89 -12.12 -11.02 -1.05
CA SER A 89 -13.50 -10.99 -1.52
C SER A 89 -14.04 -9.56 -1.71
N VAL A 90 -13.79 -8.65 -0.76
CA VAL A 90 -14.39 -7.29 -0.79
C VAL A 90 -13.51 -6.22 -1.44
N GLY A 91 -12.21 -6.48 -1.59
CA GLY A 91 -11.24 -5.54 -2.11
C GLY A 91 -11.16 -5.46 -3.63
N ARG A 92 -10.27 -4.60 -4.14
CA ARG A 92 -10.08 -4.42 -5.59
C ARG A 92 -8.80 -5.08 -6.08
N GLY A 93 -8.91 -5.83 -7.18
CA GLY A 93 -7.81 -6.52 -7.82
C GLY A 93 -7.74 -6.34 -9.31
N PRO A 94 -6.90 -7.15 -9.97
CA PRO A 94 -6.81 -7.13 -11.41
C PRO A 94 -8.16 -7.30 -12.12
N ALA A 95 -9.05 -8.16 -11.61
CA ALA A 95 -10.41 -8.31 -12.13
C ALA A 95 -11.23 -7.02 -11.99
N GLU A 96 -11.32 -6.48 -10.77
CA GLU A 96 -12.12 -5.30 -10.46
C GLU A 96 -11.58 -4.03 -11.14
N LEU A 97 -10.27 -3.98 -11.41
CA LEU A 97 -9.61 -2.92 -12.17
C LEU A 97 -9.72 -3.10 -13.70
N GLY A 98 -10.26 -4.21 -14.19
CA GLY A 98 -10.39 -4.49 -15.62
C GLY A 98 -9.07 -4.78 -16.32
N ILE A 99 -8.04 -5.21 -15.57
CA ILE A 99 -6.67 -5.46 -16.08
C ILE A 99 -6.27 -6.93 -15.96
N MET A 100 -7.20 -7.82 -15.59
CA MET A 100 -6.91 -9.24 -15.40
C MET A 100 -6.34 -9.86 -16.68
N GLY A 101 -5.23 -10.59 -16.54
CA GLY A 101 -4.56 -11.27 -17.65
C GLY A 101 -3.69 -10.37 -18.53
N LEU A 102 -3.67 -9.05 -18.28
CA LEU A 102 -2.71 -8.17 -18.94
C LEU A 102 -1.30 -8.42 -18.40
N ASP A 103 -0.33 -8.53 -19.30
CA ASP A 103 1.07 -8.51 -18.93
C ASP A 103 1.51 -7.06 -18.59
N ARG A 104 2.79 -6.93 -18.23
CA ARG A 104 3.40 -5.64 -17.93
C ARG A 104 3.15 -4.59 -19.04
N LYS A 105 3.27 -4.98 -20.31
CA LYS A 105 3.13 -4.07 -21.46
C LYS A 105 1.66 -3.69 -21.68
N GLY A 106 0.75 -4.64 -21.49
CA GLY A 106 -0.69 -4.40 -21.53
C GLY A 106 -1.13 -3.37 -20.50
N ILE A 107 -0.63 -3.46 -19.27
CA ILE A 107 -0.89 -2.46 -18.22
C ILE A 107 -0.30 -1.09 -18.58
N GLU A 108 0.94 -1.04 -19.10
CA GLU A 108 1.58 0.22 -19.52
C GLU A 108 0.78 0.97 -20.59
N ASN A 109 0.20 0.25 -21.55
CA ASN A 109 -0.61 0.84 -22.61
C ASN A 109 -1.89 1.52 -22.10
N LEU A 110 -2.38 1.19 -20.91
CA LEU A 110 -3.56 1.82 -20.31
C LEU A 110 -3.24 3.16 -19.63
N LEU A 111 -1.96 3.45 -19.39
CA LEU A 111 -1.49 4.65 -18.67
C LEU A 111 -0.97 5.75 -19.63
N ALA A 112 -0.92 5.47 -20.92
CA ALA A 112 -0.52 6.39 -21.99
C ALA A 112 -1.74 7.14 -22.54
#